data_AF-A0A7C9IQY7-F1
#
_entry.id   AF-A0A7C9IQY7-F1
#
_cell.length_a   1.000
_cell.length_b   1.000
_cell.length_c   1.000
_cell.angle_alpha   90.00
_cell.angle_beta   90.00
_cell.angle_gamma   90.00
#
_symmetry.space_group_name_H-M   'P 1'
#
loop_
_entity.id
_entity.type
_entity.pdbx_description
1 polymer ?
#
loop_
_entity_poly.entity_id
_entity_poly.type
_entity_poly.pdbx_seq_one_letter_code
_entity_poly.pdbx_strand_id
1 'polypeptide(L)'
;MINQSYVLAHRKPFNERFGMFLWPYDHSGYNAVFFKKQLDAALDLGVGLISIGSRPDNANDDVGAIDGAFDMAQNAGMAVRTTLGAGAALNGDAVDYPNHIHDMDDWNKRYVQHLAGRNLIWDASNEANNPGFWYGKSSYYDHSLIKDWLGVDKVLYDYVRQYDPGSIFLNGDLFRSPYDLQKGQWADEWDAMVQYGMMSFGDAISVHPYLEDAVTGYPHSPESLLQYMATPDNATLPLVVTEFSYNRSTMDVNQQADWLARSWFIFDYMQVPFVIHYGFWDEYLDDNGGYSIFDHDWNPYPAANTLKYWLYELKGYYFNQRFSTGNDSTDFVFEYVSGTTHKIIGWTSDSSRQITVNGNQYTITNTPVLLNTFEEEVTFNKITNIYQLKDTFNENIDIASQVLNSIGEDFIDFISLYTNIQKISSESIGNSFRNQLIISLTEIQKTIISLSNLSKMIGITDDLGNFYVPEKIAMPNSLMIDNDFMETLNNDFDSLAQVINFIKKGV
;
A
#
# COMPACT_ATOMS: atom_id res chain seq x y z
N MET A 1 7.67 11.98 3.26
CA MET A 1 7.51 10.93 4.30
C MET A 1 6.30 10.11 3.93
N ILE A 2 6.38 8.78 3.99
CA ILE A 2 5.22 7.91 3.75
C ILE A 2 4.34 7.96 4.98
N ASN A 3 3.06 8.27 4.81
CA ASN A 3 2.11 8.31 5.91
C ASN A 3 1.77 6.87 6.32
N GLN A 4 2.03 6.50 7.58
CA GLN A 4 1.80 5.13 8.08
C GLN A 4 0.33 4.70 7.96
N SER A 5 -0.61 5.60 8.29
CA SER A 5 -2.04 5.29 8.19
C SER A 5 -2.47 5.06 6.75
N TYR A 6 -1.69 5.59 5.79
CA TYR A 6 -1.94 5.41 4.37
C TYR A 6 -1.46 4.06 3.85
N VAL A 7 -0.30 3.56 4.31
CA VAL A 7 0.22 2.23 3.90
C VAL A 7 -0.77 1.12 4.22
N LEU A 8 -1.35 1.17 5.43
CA LEU A 8 -2.33 0.20 5.93
C LEU A 8 -3.79 0.57 5.57
N ALA A 9 -4.01 1.61 4.78
CA ALA A 9 -5.37 2.02 4.39
C ALA A 9 -6.04 0.95 3.51
N HIS A 10 -7.28 0.61 3.84
CA HIS A 10 -8.08 -0.36 3.08
C HIS A 10 -8.53 0.19 1.72
N ARG A 11 -8.57 1.51 1.54
CA ARG A 11 -8.98 2.18 0.30
C ARG A 11 -7.83 3.05 -0.19
N LYS A 12 -7.07 2.52 -1.13
CA LYS A 12 -6.02 3.25 -1.83
C LYS A 12 -5.98 2.84 -3.30
N PRO A 13 -5.34 3.63 -4.17
CA PRO A 13 -5.19 3.28 -5.56
C PRO A 13 -4.57 1.90 -5.76
N PHE A 14 -5.04 1.18 -6.77
CA PHE A 14 -4.60 -0.17 -7.11
C PHE A 14 -3.08 -0.24 -7.23
N ASN A 15 -2.47 0.73 -7.91
CA ASN A 15 -1.03 0.79 -8.13
C ASN A 15 -0.18 0.98 -6.86
N GLU A 16 -0.80 1.32 -5.72
CA GLU A 16 -0.12 1.58 -4.45
C GLU A 16 -0.28 0.42 -3.45
N ARG A 17 -0.95 -0.66 -3.88
CA ARG A 17 -1.11 -1.89 -3.09
C ARG A 17 -0.03 -2.93 -3.34
N PHE A 18 0.61 -2.89 -4.49
CA PHE A 18 1.51 -3.96 -4.92
C PHE A 18 2.95 -3.55 -4.74
N GLY A 19 3.72 -4.46 -4.16
CA GLY A 19 5.17 -4.33 -4.03
C GLY A 19 5.92 -5.56 -4.51
N MET A 20 7.24 -5.45 -4.49
CA MET A 20 8.16 -6.49 -4.97
C MET A 20 9.15 -6.88 -3.90
N PHE A 21 9.40 -8.19 -3.77
CA PHE A 21 10.53 -8.67 -2.99
C PHE A 21 11.82 -8.53 -3.79
N LEU A 22 12.79 -7.77 -3.26
CA LEU A 22 14.10 -7.54 -3.86
C LEU A 22 15.20 -8.07 -2.96
N TRP A 23 16.15 -8.78 -3.54
CA TRP A 23 17.33 -9.26 -2.84
C TRP A 23 18.46 -8.23 -2.89
N PRO A 24 18.98 -7.73 -1.76
CA PRO A 24 20.17 -6.90 -1.79
C PRO A 24 21.44 -7.72 -2.13
N TYR A 25 21.32 -9.04 -2.19
CA TYR A 25 22.40 -10.00 -2.43
C TYR A 25 22.25 -10.68 -3.78
N ASP A 26 23.38 -11.00 -4.41
CA ASP A 26 23.46 -12.06 -5.42
C ASP A 26 24.12 -13.32 -4.80
N HIS A 27 24.47 -14.32 -5.62
CA HIS A 27 25.16 -15.54 -5.16
C HIS A 27 26.55 -15.30 -4.52
N SER A 28 27.09 -14.08 -4.60
CA SER A 28 28.39 -13.70 -4.05
C SER A 28 28.30 -12.80 -2.80
N GLY A 29 27.10 -12.43 -2.38
CA GLY A 29 26.84 -11.54 -1.24
C GLY A 29 26.21 -10.21 -1.67
N TYR A 30 26.34 -9.17 -0.85
CA TYR A 30 25.72 -7.87 -1.14
C TYR A 30 26.26 -7.30 -2.46
N ASN A 31 25.34 -6.92 -3.35
CA ASN A 31 25.69 -6.37 -4.65
C ASN A 31 24.78 -5.17 -4.99
N ALA A 32 25.31 -3.97 -4.76
CA ALA A 32 24.62 -2.71 -5.02
C ALA A 32 24.20 -2.53 -6.49
N VAL A 33 24.99 -3.04 -7.45
CA VAL A 33 24.68 -2.94 -8.89
C VAL A 33 23.51 -3.86 -9.23
N PHE A 34 23.53 -5.08 -8.68
CA PHE A 34 22.43 -6.04 -8.84
C PHE A 34 21.14 -5.52 -8.20
N PHE A 35 21.20 -5.01 -6.97
CA PHE A 35 20.05 -4.41 -6.31
C PHE A 35 19.51 -3.21 -7.09
N LYS A 36 20.39 -2.32 -7.59
CA LYS A 36 19.97 -1.19 -8.42
C LYS A 36 19.23 -1.64 -9.68
N LYS A 37 19.65 -2.74 -10.30
CA LYS A 37 18.97 -3.30 -11.47
C LYS A 37 17.58 -3.84 -11.13
N GLN A 38 17.43 -4.51 -9.99
CA GLN A 38 16.13 -4.91 -9.47
C GLN A 38 15.23 -3.70 -9.22
N LEU A 39 15.76 -2.68 -8.54
CA LEU A 39 15.04 -1.45 -8.22
C LEU A 39 14.57 -0.73 -9.49
N ASP A 40 15.41 -0.61 -10.50
CA ASP A 40 15.06 0.02 -11.78
C ASP A 40 13.93 -0.73 -12.50
N ALA A 41 13.98 -2.06 -12.50
CA ALA A 41 12.91 -2.88 -13.06
C ALA A 41 11.60 -2.74 -12.27
N ALA A 42 11.68 -2.67 -10.93
CA ALA A 42 10.51 -2.45 -10.07
C ALA A 42 9.89 -1.06 -10.32
N LEU A 43 10.70 -0.02 -10.45
CA LEU A 43 10.25 1.33 -10.83
C LEU A 43 9.59 1.34 -12.20
N ASP A 44 10.13 0.60 -13.18
CA ASP A 44 9.54 0.49 -14.52
C ASP A 44 8.18 -0.22 -14.54
N LEU A 45 7.94 -1.15 -13.62
CA LEU A 45 6.61 -1.73 -13.39
C LEU A 45 5.63 -0.71 -12.79
N GLY A 46 6.13 0.31 -12.08
CA GLY A 46 5.34 1.30 -11.38
C GLY A 46 4.95 0.92 -9.96
N VAL A 47 5.69 0.00 -9.31
CA VAL A 47 5.46 -0.32 -7.90
C VAL A 47 6.01 0.78 -6.98
N GLY A 48 5.28 1.07 -5.90
CA GLY A 48 5.67 2.06 -4.89
C GLY A 48 6.20 1.46 -3.59
N LEU A 49 6.19 0.13 -3.47
CA LEU A 49 6.56 -0.61 -2.26
C LEU A 49 7.53 -1.74 -2.63
N ILE A 50 8.56 -1.93 -1.83
CA ILE A 50 9.45 -3.10 -1.94
C ILE A 50 9.69 -3.75 -0.58
N SER A 51 9.97 -5.04 -0.60
CA SER A 51 10.54 -5.78 0.52
C SER A 51 12.04 -5.97 0.25
N ILE A 52 12.89 -5.62 1.20
CA ILE A 52 14.33 -5.91 1.18
C ILE A 52 14.58 -7.02 2.20
N GLY A 53 14.94 -8.20 1.69
CA GLY A 53 15.31 -9.32 2.55
C GLY A 53 16.62 -9.05 3.30
N SER A 54 16.60 -9.16 4.62
CA SER A 54 17.80 -9.22 5.46
C SER A 54 18.08 -10.66 5.84
N ARG A 55 19.34 -11.08 5.72
CA ARG A 55 19.80 -12.40 6.18
C ARG A 55 20.85 -12.19 7.27
N PRO A 56 20.47 -12.20 8.55
CA PRO A 56 21.44 -12.31 9.62
C PRO A 56 21.96 -13.76 9.62
N ASP A 57 23.13 -13.99 9.05
CA ASP A 57 23.82 -15.28 9.12
C ASP A 57 24.57 -15.43 10.47
N ASN A 58 24.91 -14.30 11.12
CA ASN A 58 25.61 -14.26 12.39
C ASN A 58 25.30 -12.98 13.20
N ALA A 59 25.34 -13.07 14.54
CA ALA A 59 25.27 -11.92 15.45
C ALA A 59 26.29 -10.81 15.10
N ASN A 60 27.46 -11.20 14.56
CA ASN A 60 28.53 -10.29 14.21
C ASN A 60 28.38 -9.64 12.83
N ASP A 61 27.30 -9.93 12.10
CA ASP A 61 27.07 -9.33 10.80
C ASP A 61 26.90 -7.82 10.95
N ASP A 62 27.50 -7.10 10.01
CA ASP A 62 27.41 -5.66 9.93
C ASP A 62 25.97 -5.27 9.56
N VAL A 63 25.24 -4.68 10.51
CA VAL A 63 23.88 -4.18 10.31
C VAL A 63 23.80 -3.12 9.19
N GLY A 64 24.93 -2.48 8.85
CA GLY A 64 25.03 -1.53 7.75
C GLY A 64 25.36 -2.14 6.39
N ALA A 65 25.56 -3.46 6.29
CA ALA A 65 25.98 -4.12 5.04
C ALA A 65 25.03 -3.88 3.86
N ILE A 66 23.76 -3.60 4.14
CA ILE A 66 22.71 -3.36 3.14
C ILE A 66 22.13 -1.93 3.17
N ASP A 67 22.75 -0.99 3.89
CA ASP A 67 22.31 0.42 3.95
C ASP A 67 22.12 1.04 2.56
N GLY A 68 23.04 0.71 1.64
CA GLY A 68 22.97 1.21 0.27
C GLY A 68 21.69 0.78 -0.45
N ALA A 69 21.13 -0.39 -0.15
CA ALA A 69 19.85 -0.85 -0.72
C ALA A 69 18.68 -0.02 -0.19
N PHE A 70 18.63 0.21 1.13
CA PHE A 70 17.64 1.09 1.75
C PHE A 70 17.72 2.51 1.19
N ASP A 71 18.91 3.10 1.17
CA ASP A 71 19.14 4.45 0.65
C ASP A 71 18.68 4.57 -0.82
N MET A 72 19.03 3.60 -1.67
CA MET A 72 18.61 3.62 -3.08
C MET A 72 17.09 3.59 -3.22
N ALA A 73 16.42 2.68 -2.50
CA ALA A 73 14.97 2.55 -2.58
C ALA A 73 14.23 3.78 -2.04
N GLN A 74 14.66 4.31 -0.89
CA GLN A 74 14.06 5.48 -0.28
C GLN A 74 14.29 6.75 -1.10
N ASN A 75 15.48 6.91 -1.69
CA ASN A 75 15.75 8.01 -2.62
C ASN A 75 14.93 7.91 -3.91
N ALA A 76 14.52 6.70 -4.29
CA ALA A 76 13.57 6.47 -5.39
C ALA A 76 12.09 6.69 -4.97
N GLY A 77 11.84 7.11 -3.73
CA GLY A 77 10.49 7.39 -3.21
C GLY A 77 9.69 6.14 -2.84
N MET A 78 10.34 4.98 -2.71
CA MET A 78 9.65 3.73 -2.36
C MET A 78 9.40 3.61 -0.86
N ALA A 79 8.27 3.00 -0.53
CA ALA A 79 8.06 2.37 0.77
C ALA A 79 8.90 1.11 0.87
N VAL A 80 9.54 0.90 2.03
CA VAL A 80 10.46 -0.21 2.22
C VAL A 80 10.02 -1.05 3.43
N ARG A 81 9.77 -2.33 3.16
CA ARG A 81 9.57 -3.38 4.15
C ARG A 81 10.86 -4.18 4.34
N THR A 82 11.13 -4.63 5.56
CA THR A 82 12.23 -5.56 5.86
C THR A 82 11.84 -6.46 7.02
N THR A 83 12.39 -7.67 7.04
CA THR A 83 12.08 -8.70 8.04
C THR A 83 13.03 -8.61 9.23
N LEU A 84 12.52 -8.77 10.44
CA LEU A 84 13.33 -8.99 11.65
C LEU A 84 13.40 -10.51 11.94
N GLY A 85 14.50 -11.00 12.53
CA GLY A 85 14.55 -12.38 12.98
C GLY A 85 15.10 -13.41 11.99
N ALA A 86 14.92 -14.69 12.34
CA ALA A 86 15.66 -15.83 11.81
C ALA A 86 14.97 -16.52 10.63
N GLY A 87 15.28 -16.08 9.42
CA GLY A 87 14.73 -16.66 8.17
C GLY A 87 15.49 -17.87 7.61
N ALA A 88 16.49 -18.42 8.30
CA ALA A 88 17.21 -19.58 7.80
C ALA A 88 17.45 -20.59 8.91
N ALA A 89 16.78 -21.75 8.83
CA ALA A 89 17.29 -22.95 9.47
C ALA A 89 18.74 -23.13 9.06
N LEU A 90 19.65 -23.03 10.03
CA LEU A 90 20.97 -23.60 9.89
C LEU A 90 20.76 -25.08 9.55
N ASN A 91 20.98 -25.42 8.28
CA ASN A 91 20.75 -26.75 7.72
C ASN A 91 21.35 -27.83 8.64
N GLY A 92 20.48 -28.59 9.32
CA GLY A 92 20.79 -29.94 9.81
C GLY A 92 21.64 -30.08 11.08
N ASP A 93 22.19 -29.00 11.64
CA ASP A 93 22.91 -29.06 12.91
C ASP A 93 22.00 -28.68 14.08
N ALA A 94 22.18 -29.35 15.22
CA ALA A 94 21.47 -28.99 16.45
C ALA A 94 21.86 -27.56 16.86
N VAL A 95 21.01 -26.60 16.52
CA VAL A 95 21.20 -25.20 16.91
C VAL A 95 21.13 -25.13 18.43
N ASP A 96 22.14 -24.52 19.04
CA ASP A 96 22.10 -24.10 20.44
C ASP A 96 21.07 -22.98 20.58
N TYR A 97 19.80 -23.37 20.65
CA TYR A 97 18.65 -22.48 20.56
C TYR A 97 18.74 -21.29 21.53
N PRO A 98 19.09 -21.46 22.82
CA PRO A 98 19.26 -20.33 23.74
C PRO A 98 20.32 -19.32 23.29
N ASN A 99 21.49 -19.78 22.82
CA ASN A 99 22.55 -18.88 22.37
C ASN A 99 22.17 -18.20 21.05
N HIS A 100 21.54 -18.93 20.13
CA HIS A 100 21.10 -18.35 18.86
C HIS A 100 20.02 -17.30 19.05
N ILE A 101 19.04 -17.52 19.92
CA ILE A 101 18.03 -16.50 20.25
C ILE A 101 18.68 -15.28 20.91
N HIS A 102 19.65 -15.47 21.80
CA HIS A 102 20.36 -14.34 22.41
C HIS A 102 21.13 -13.50 21.39
N ASP A 103 21.85 -14.17 20.49
CA ASP A 103 22.59 -13.54 19.39
C ASP A 103 21.66 -12.79 18.42
N MET A 104 20.51 -13.39 18.10
CA MET A 104 19.48 -12.81 17.25
C MET A 104 18.79 -11.62 17.92
N ASP A 105 18.56 -11.67 19.23
CA ASP A 105 18.00 -10.57 20.02
C ASP A 105 18.91 -9.32 19.98
N ASP A 106 20.21 -9.49 20.24
CA ASP A 106 21.18 -8.38 20.17
C ASP A 106 21.30 -7.81 18.74
N TRP A 107 21.36 -8.69 17.73
CA TRP A 107 21.42 -8.26 16.34
C TRP A 107 20.18 -7.47 15.93
N ASN A 108 18.97 -7.98 16.19
CA ASN A 108 17.73 -7.31 15.83
C ASN A 108 17.59 -5.95 16.54
N LYS A 109 17.96 -5.88 17.82
CA LYS A 109 17.97 -4.62 18.54
C LYS A 109 18.89 -3.59 17.89
N ARG A 110 20.13 -3.98 17.56
CA ARG A 110 21.07 -3.10 16.85
C ARG A 110 20.57 -2.72 15.47
N TYR A 111 19.95 -3.64 14.75
CA TYR A 111 19.41 -3.41 13.42
C TYR A 111 18.27 -2.37 13.44
N VAL A 112 17.31 -2.52 14.36
CA VAL A 112 16.24 -1.53 14.56
C VAL A 112 16.82 -0.18 14.97
N GLN A 113 17.79 -0.14 15.89
CA GLN A 113 18.45 1.11 16.30
C GLN A 113 19.18 1.80 15.13
N HIS A 114 19.84 1.03 14.29
CA HIS A 114 20.62 1.52 13.16
C HIS A 114 19.75 2.14 12.08
N LEU A 115 18.60 1.51 11.79
CA LEU A 115 17.66 1.97 10.76
C LEU A 115 16.52 2.85 11.29
N ALA A 116 16.49 3.16 12.58
CA ALA A 116 15.46 4.00 13.19
C ALA A 116 15.31 5.35 12.50
N GLY A 117 14.07 5.86 12.42
CA GLY A 117 13.75 7.14 11.77
C GLY A 117 13.70 7.07 10.25
N ARG A 118 13.92 5.90 9.64
CA ARG A 118 13.79 5.68 8.19
C ARG A 118 12.33 5.44 7.76
N ASN A 119 11.36 5.37 8.68
CA ASN A 119 9.94 5.09 8.38
C ASN A 119 9.76 3.75 7.64
N LEU A 120 10.41 2.70 8.12
CA LEU A 120 10.33 1.37 7.51
C LEU A 120 9.01 0.67 7.88
N ILE A 121 8.74 -0.42 7.17
CA ILE A 121 7.75 -1.42 7.56
C ILE A 121 8.55 -2.62 8.09
N TRP A 122 8.52 -2.82 9.39
CA TRP A 122 9.20 -3.91 10.06
C TRP A 122 8.30 -5.14 10.07
N ASP A 123 8.81 -6.26 9.60
CA ASP A 123 8.13 -7.55 9.72
C ASP A 123 8.71 -8.38 10.86
N ALA A 124 7.87 -9.26 11.39
CA ALA A 124 8.24 -10.26 12.38
C ALA A 124 9.09 -11.37 11.75
N SER A 125 9.31 -12.45 12.51
CA SER A 125 10.16 -13.56 12.08
C SER A 125 9.52 -14.37 10.93
N ASN A 126 10.19 -14.41 9.78
CA ASN A 126 9.70 -15.09 8.58
C ASN A 126 9.30 -16.54 8.83
N GLU A 127 8.01 -16.82 8.66
CA GLU A 127 7.39 -18.14 8.71
C GLU A 127 7.71 -18.93 9.98
N ALA A 128 7.76 -18.29 11.15
CA ALA A 128 8.08 -18.97 12.41
C ALA A 128 7.11 -20.12 12.79
N ASN A 129 5.90 -20.14 12.22
CA ASN A 129 4.96 -21.26 12.35
C ASN A 129 5.28 -22.44 11.41
N ASN A 130 6.24 -22.29 10.50
CA ASN A 130 6.82 -23.36 9.71
C ASN A 130 8.03 -23.98 10.47
N PRO A 131 7.99 -25.27 10.84
CA PRO A 131 9.10 -25.99 11.49
C PRO A 131 10.45 -25.85 10.78
N GLY A 132 10.43 -25.67 9.46
CA GLY A 132 11.62 -25.44 8.65
C GLY A 132 12.29 -24.09 8.88
N PHE A 133 11.58 -23.10 9.43
CA PHE A 133 12.10 -21.76 9.68
C PHE A 133 12.35 -21.48 11.17
N TRP A 134 11.71 -22.23 12.08
CA TRP A 134 11.95 -22.09 13.53
C TRP A 134 12.99 -23.08 14.09
N TYR A 135 14.26 -22.89 13.70
CA TYR A 135 15.45 -23.58 14.23
C TYR A 135 15.40 -25.11 14.23
N GLY A 136 14.75 -25.69 13.21
CA GLY A 136 14.66 -27.14 13.06
C GLY A 136 13.85 -27.84 14.16
N LYS A 137 13.01 -27.11 14.91
CA LYS A 137 12.08 -27.72 15.87
C LYS A 137 11.03 -28.51 15.09
N SER A 138 11.13 -29.84 15.17
CA SER A 138 10.61 -30.80 14.19
C SER A 138 9.11 -31.10 14.24
N SER A 139 8.29 -30.33 14.96
CA SER A 139 6.86 -30.63 15.07
C SER A 139 6.02 -29.42 14.69
N TYR A 140 5.38 -29.54 13.53
CA TYR A 140 4.06 -28.96 13.31
C TYR A 140 3.19 -29.28 14.55
N TYR A 141 2.35 -28.35 15.04
CA TYR A 141 1.37 -28.57 16.13
C TYR A 141 1.85 -28.54 17.59
N ASP A 142 2.94 -27.84 17.89
CA ASP A 142 3.32 -27.57 19.27
C ASP A 142 2.96 -26.11 19.65
N HIS A 143 1.86 -25.95 20.40
CA HIS A 143 1.43 -24.64 20.91
C HIS A 143 2.48 -23.96 21.79
N SER A 144 3.44 -24.71 22.37
CA SER A 144 4.56 -24.11 23.07
C SER A 144 5.52 -23.39 22.11
N LEU A 145 5.65 -23.87 20.86
CA LEU A 145 6.39 -23.16 19.80
C LEU A 145 5.67 -21.89 19.37
N ILE A 146 4.34 -21.94 19.22
CA ILE A 146 3.53 -20.75 18.92
C ILE A 146 3.77 -19.67 19.96
N LYS A 147 3.71 -20.04 21.24
CA LYS A 147 3.99 -19.12 22.34
C LYS A 147 5.44 -18.62 22.35
N ASP A 148 6.39 -19.47 21.98
CA ASP A 148 7.82 -19.18 21.95
C ASP A 148 8.14 -18.11 20.89
N TRP A 149 7.74 -18.33 19.63
CA TRP A 149 7.99 -17.35 18.56
C TRP A 149 7.17 -16.07 18.70
N LEU A 150 5.91 -16.14 19.16
CA LEU A 150 5.15 -14.93 19.49
C LEU A 150 5.81 -14.11 20.62
N GLY A 151 6.48 -14.80 21.56
CA GLY A 151 7.28 -14.15 22.59
C GLY A 151 8.45 -13.36 22.01
N VAL A 152 9.13 -13.91 20.99
CA VAL A 152 10.20 -13.22 20.26
C VAL A 152 9.64 -12.04 19.47
N ASP A 153 8.57 -12.23 18.70
CA ASP A 153 7.95 -11.15 17.92
C ASP A 153 7.48 -10.00 18.80
N LYS A 154 6.98 -10.30 20.01
CA LYS A 154 6.61 -9.27 20.99
C LYS A 154 7.81 -8.43 21.44
N VAL A 155 8.98 -9.05 21.59
CA VAL A 155 10.24 -8.34 21.91
C VAL A 155 10.70 -7.49 20.73
N LEU A 156 10.62 -8.01 19.50
CA LEU A 156 10.93 -7.26 18.29
C LEU A 156 10.03 -6.03 18.14
N TYR A 157 8.73 -6.19 18.39
CA TYR A 157 7.78 -5.08 18.47
C TYR A 157 8.19 -4.05 19.51
N ASP A 158 8.61 -4.48 20.71
CA ASP A 158 9.05 -3.55 21.76
C ASP A 158 10.30 -2.76 21.35
N TYR A 159 11.24 -3.37 20.61
CA TYR A 159 12.37 -2.63 20.04
C TYR A 159 11.94 -1.59 19.02
N VAL A 160 11.04 -1.95 18.10
CA VAL A 160 10.52 -1.00 17.11
C VAL A 160 9.79 0.14 17.80
N ARG A 161 8.93 -0.13 18.78
CA ARG A 161 8.24 0.91 19.54
C ARG A 161 9.19 1.78 20.38
N GLN A 162 10.30 1.22 20.86
CA GLN A 162 11.27 1.96 21.65
C GLN A 162 12.15 2.87 20.77
N TYR A 163 12.65 2.37 19.65
CA TYR A 163 13.69 3.03 18.86
C TYR A 163 13.16 3.70 17.60
N ASP A 164 12.05 3.22 17.03
CA ASP A 164 11.43 3.72 15.81
C ASP A 164 9.90 3.81 15.94
N PRO A 165 9.35 4.55 16.93
CA PRO A 165 7.92 4.53 17.26
C PRO A 165 6.99 4.97 16.14
N GLY A 166 7.52 5.65 15.11
CA GLY A 166 6.80 6.13 13.93
C GLY A 166 6.89 5.18 12.72
N SER A 167 7.30 3.93 12.90
CA SER A 167 7.26 2.89 11.86
C SER A 167 6.14 1.87 12.09
N ILE A 168 5.86 1.10 11.03
CA ILE A 168 4.86 0.04 11.05
C ILE A 168 5.55 -1.25 11.50
N PHE A 169 4.91 -2.01 12.37
CA PHE A 169 5.31 -3.35 12.75
C PHE A 169 4.24 -4.35 12.33
N LEU A 170 4.60 -5.29 11.48
CA LEU A 170 3.77 -6.41 11.06
C LEU A 170 4.09 -7.58 11.97
N ASN A 171 3.08 -8.09 12.67
CA ASN A 171 3.21 -9.28 13.47
C ASN A 171 2.96 -10.52 12.60
N GLY A 172 3.55 -11.65 12.95
CA GLY A 172 3.40 -12.89 12.20
C GLY A 172 4.52 -13.09 11.17
N ASP A 173 4.22 -12.84 9.90
CA ASP A 173 4.92 -13.35 8.71
C ASP A 173 4.62 -14.84 8.49
N LEU A 174 3.34 -15.20 8.61
CA LEU A 174 2.90 -16.57 8.74
C LEU A 174 3.01 -17.35 7.43
N PHE A 175 3.55 -18.56 7.52
CA PHE A 175 3.35 -19.59 6.52
C PHE A 175 1.85 -19.94 6.48
N ARG A 176 1.20 -19.69 5.34
CA ARG A 176 -0.26 -19.89 5.07
C ARG A 176 -1.17 -18.76 5.55
N SER A 177 -2.43 -18.88 5.15
CA SER A 177 -3.52 -17.97 5.50
C SER A 177 -4.25 -18.37 6.79
N PRO A 178 -4.99 -17.46 7.45
CA PRO A 178 -5.71 -17.75 8.68
C PRO A 178 -6.70 -18.91 8.57
N TYR A 179 -7.40 -19.03 7.44
CA TYR A 179 -8.39 -20.08 7.25
C TYR A 179 -7.76 -21.48 7.17
N ASP A 180 -6.57 -21.60 6.61
CA ASP A 180 -5.84 -22.87 6.55
C ASP A 180 -5.37 -23.29 7.94
N LEU A 181 -4.94 -22.32 8.75
CA LEU A 181 -4.53 -22.48 10.15
C LEU A 181 -5.70 -22.78 11.11
N GLN A 182 -6.90 -23.02 10.57
CA GLN A 182 -8.09 -23.51 11.28
C GLN A 182 -8.58 -24.87 10.73
N LYS A 183 -7.78 -25.54 9.89
CA LYS A 183 -8.21 -26.75 9.18
C LYS A 183 -7.19 -27.87 9.13
N GLY A 184 -7.74 -29.05 8.89
CA GLY A 184 -6.96 -30.25 8.60
C GLY A 184 -6.03 -30.57 9.75
N GLN A 185 -4.75 -30.70 9.43
CA GLN A 185 -3.71 -30.98 10.41
C GLN A 185 -3.35 -29.74 11.26
N TRP A 186 -3.56 -28.53 10.76
CA TRP A 186 -3.29 -27.23 11.40
C TRP A 186 -4.47 -26.70 12.24
N ALA A 187 -5.45 -27.55 12.52
CA ALA A 187 -6.72 -27.13 13.08
C ALA A 187 -6.55 -26.64 14.52
N ASP A 188 -6.65 -25.32 14.71
CA ASP A 188 -6.57 -24.53 15.96
C ASP A 188 -5.33 -23.65 16.12
N GLU A 189 -4.36 -23.67 15.19
CA GLU A 189 -3.16 -22.84 15.31
C GLU A 189 -3.49 -21.35 15.35
N TRP A 190 -4.42 -20.89 14.50
CA TRP A 190 -4.88 -19.50 14.55
C TRP A 190 -5.47 -19.15 15.92
N ASP A 191 -6.30 -20.02 16.48
CA ASP A 191 -6.94 -19.79 17.77
C ASP A 191 -5.90 -19.79 18.91
N ALA A 192 -4.87 -20.65 18.82
CA ALA A 192 -3.74 -20.66 19.73
C ALA A 192 -2.92 -19.36 19.64
N MET A 193 -2.64 -18.86 18.43
CA MET A 193 -1.94 -17.59 18.22
C MET A 193 -2.73 -16.43 18.83
N VAL A 194 -4.05 -16.37 18.61
CA VAL A 194 -4.93 -15.38 19.22
C VAL A 194 -4.93 -15.50 20.75
N GLN A 195 -5.04 -16.72 21.28
CA GLN A 195 -4.98 -16.99 22.73
C GLN A 195 -3.67 -16.50 23.35
N TYR A 196 -2.55 -16.63 22.64
CA TYR A 196 -1.24 -16.18 23.11
C TYR A 196 -0.93 -14.72 22.80
N GLY A 197 -1.92 -13.97 22.28
CA GLY A 197 -1.86 -12.52 22.21
C GLY A 197 -1.34 -11.96 20.89
N MET A 198 -1.34 -12.73 19.79
CA MET A 198 -0.99 -12.23 18.46
C MET A 198 -1.75 -10.95 18.08
N MET A 199 -3.03 -10.85 18.49
CA MET A 199 -3.88 -9.68 18.23
C MET A 199 -3.59 -8.46 19.15
N SER A 200 -2.70 -8.61 20.14
CA SER A 200 -2.47 -7.59 21.17
C SER A 200 -1.29 -6.65 20.87
N PHE A 201 -0.54 -6.90 19.80
CA PHE A 201 0.60 -6.08 19.38
C PHE A 201 0.80 -6.14 17.86
N GLY A 202 1.55 -5.17 17.34
CA GLY A 202 1.67 -4.91 15.91
C GLY A 202 0.58 -4.00 15.38
N ASP A 203 0.74 -3.57 14.13
CA ASP A 203 -0.18 -2.71 13.40
C ASP A 203 -0.99 -3.49 12.35
N ALA A 204 -0.49 -4.65 11.93
CA ALA A 204 -1.12 -5.58 11.01
C ALA A 204 -0.55 -6.99 11.22
N ILE A 205 -1.17 -7.98 10.58
CA ILE A 205 -0.71 -9.37 10.54
C ILE A 205 -0.27 -9.71 9.13
N SER A 206 0.97 -10.15 8.97
CA SER A 206 1.55 -10.60 7.70
C SER A 206 1.34 -12.10 7.49
N VAL A 207 0.95 -12.49 6.27
CA VAL A 207 0.70 -13.88 5.88
C VAL A 207 1.20 -14.18 4.47
N HIS A 208 1.51 -15.46 4.21
CA HIS A 208 2.00 -15.99 2.92
C HIS A 208 1.00 -17.00 2.33
N PRO A 209 -0.05 -16.54 1.62
CA PRO A 209 -1.16 -17.39 1.24
C PRO A 209 -0.91 -18.17 -0.05
N TYR A 210 0.22 -18.88 -0.16
CA TYR A 210 0.53 -19.74 -1.31
C TYR A 210 -0.53 -20.83 -1.47
N LEU A 211 -1.11 -20.93 -2.67
CA LEU A 211 -2.17 -21.89 -2.99
C LEU A 211 -1.64 -23.22 -3.54
N GLU A 212 -0.35 -23.30 -3.86
CA GLU A 212 0.26 -24.43 -4.57
C GLU A 212 0.71 -25.57 -3.66
N ASP A 213 0.66 -25.35 -2.35
CA ASP A 213 1.02 -26.39 -1.40
C ASP A 213 -0.04 -27.51 -1.43
N ALA A 214 0.41 -28.71 -1.81
CA ALA A 214 -0.39 -29.94 -1.91
C ALA A 214 -1.15 -30.29 -0.63
N VAL A 215 -0.75 -29.69 0.51
CA VAL A 215 -1.36 -29.87 1.82
C VAL A 215 -2.70 -29.13 1.96
N THR A 216 -2.91 -28.04 1.22
CA THR A 216 -4.05 -27.13 1.44
C THR A 216 -5.40 -27.72 1.04
N GLY A 217 -5.42 -28.70 0.13
CA GLY A 217 -6.66 -29.32 -0.36
C GLY A 217 -7.60 -28.38 -1.11
N TYR A 218 -7.21 -27.11 -1.33
CA TYR A 218 -7.97 -26.17 -2.15
C TYR A 218 -7.64 -26.34 -3.62
N PRO A 219 -8.59 -26.06 -4.52
CA PRO A 219 -8.25 -25.89 -5.92
C PRO A 219 -7.25 -24.75 -6.03
N HIS A 220 -6.12 -24.99 -6.72
CA HIS A 220 -5.05 -24.01 -6.96
C HIS A 220 -5.49 -22.74 -7.73
N SER A 221 -6.80 -22.59 -8.01
CA SER A 221 -7.37 -21.42 -8.68
C SER A 221 -7.30 -20.16 -7.80
N PRO A 222 -7.04 -18.98 -8.39
CA PRO A 222 -7.05 -17.68 -7.70
C PRO A 222 -8.28 -17.42 -6.82
N GLU A 223 -9.47 -17.82 -7.26
CA GLU A 223 -10.74 -17.55 -6.56
C GLU A 223 -10.84 -18.22 -5.20
N SER A 224 -10.04 -19.26 -4.97
CA SER A 224 -9.96 -19.90 -3.65
C SER A 224 -9.42 -18.94 -2.58
N LEU A 225 -8.69 -17.88 -2.97
CA LEU A 225 -8.23 -16.82 -2.06
C LEU A 225 -9.36 -16.18 -1.27
N LEU A 226 -10.57 -16.05 -1.84
CA LEU A 226 -11.73 -15.49 -1.12
C LEU A 226 -12.07 -16.25 0.14
N GLN A 227 -11.92 -17.57 0.10
CA GLN A 227 -12.13 -18.44 1.25
C GLN A 227 -10.85 -18.54 2.08
N TYR A 228 -9.70 -18.66 1.43
CA TYR A 228 -8.41 -18.88 2.07
C TYR A 228 -8.00 -17.68 2.95
N MET A 229 -8.20 -16.46 2.46
CA MET A 229 -7.88 -15.23 3.17
C MET A 229 -9.05 -14.70 4.02
N ALA A 230 -10.13 -15.48 4.17
CA ALA A 230 -11.25 -15.09 5.02
C ALA A 230 -10.76 -14.87 6.46
N THR A 231 -10.93 -13.65 6.94
CA THR A 231 -10.46 -13.26 8.27
C THR A 231 -11.37 -13.87 9.34
N PRO A 232 -10.84 -14.60 10.33
CA PRO A 232 -11.65 -15.13 11.41
C PRO A 232 -12.26 -14.00 12.26
N ASP A 233 -13.44 -14.25 12.87
CA ASP A 233 -14.20 -13.25 13.63
C ASP A 233 -13.42 -12.63 14.82
N ASN A 234 -12.38 -13.33 15.31
CA ASN A 234 -11.53 -12.89 16.41
C ASN A 234 -10.31 -12.06 15.97
N ALA A 235 -10.16 -11.80 14.66
CA ALA A 235 -9.10 -10.96 14.13
C ALA A 235 -9.43 -9.48 14.31
N THR A 236 -8.58 -8.74 15.01
CA THR A 236 -8.76 -7.30 15.25
C THR A 236 -7.74 -6.43 14.52
N LEU A 237 -6.68 -7.04 14.00
CA LEU A 237 -5.66 -6.39 13.18
C LEU A 237 -5.92 -6.67 11.69
N PRO A 238 -5.63 -5.73 10.78
CA PRO A 238 -5.74 -5.98 9.34
C PRO A 238 -4.72 -7.03 8.90
N LEU A 239 -5.09 -7.84 7.91
CA LEU A 239 -4.16 -8.78 7.27
C LEU A 239 -3.46 -8.10 6.09
N VAL A 240 -2.15 -8.28 5.98
CA VAL A 240 -1.33 -7.90 4.81
C VAL A 240 -0.69 -9.14 4.21
N VAL A 241 -0.33 -9.08 2.93
CA VAL A 241 0.34 -10.19 2.24
C VAL A 241 1.78 -9.78 1.95
N THR A 242 2.72 -10.40 2.64
CA THR A 242 4.15 -10.06 2.57
C THR A 242 4.93 -10.97 1.64
N GLU A 243 4.31 -12.08 1.22
CA GLU A 243 4.73 -12.88 0.09
C GLU A 243 3.53 -13.59 -0.56
N PHE A 244 3.47 -13.54 -1.89
CA PHE A 244 2.57 -14.38 -2.67
C PHE A 244 3.09 -14.49 -4.10
N SER A 245 2.96 -15.68 -4.69
CA SER A 245 3.25 -15.93 -6.10
C SER A 245 2.68 -17.28 -6.55
N TYR A 246 2.86 -17.58 -7.83
CA TYR A 246 2.62 -18.89 -8.41
C TYR A 246 3.89 -19.44 -9.06
N ASN A 247 4.17 -20.71 -8.81
CA ASN A 247 5.31 -21.47 -9.27
C ASN A 247 5.05 -22.09 -10.64
N ARG A 248 5.83 -21.66 -11.63
CA ARG A 248 5.83 -22.18 -13.01
C ARG A 248 6.26 -23.64 -13.15
N SER A 249 6.78 -24.28 -12.10
CA SER A 249 6.96 -25.75 -12.12
C SER A 249 5.62 -26.50 -12.17
N THR A 250 4.52 -25.83 -11.82
CA THR A 250 3.16 -26.40 -11.82
C THR A 250 2.25 -25.86 -12.93
N MET A 251 2.69 -24.84 -13.67
CA MET A 251 1.92 -24.18 -14.72
C MET A 251 2.81 -23.45 -15.75
N ASP A 252 2.29 -23.16 -16.94
CA ASP A 252 3.04 -22.37 -17.91
C ASP A 252 3.06 -20.85 -17.59
N VAL A 253 3.91 -20.12 -18.30
CA VAL A 253 4.13 -18.68 -18.10
C VAL A 253 2.90 -17.80 -18.35
N ASN A 254 1.97 -18.23 -19.21
CA ASN A 254 0.74 -17.48 -19.48
C ASN A 254 -0.29 -17.75 -18.39
N GLN A 255 -0.42 -19.02 -17.96
CA GLN A 255 -1.27 -19.38 -16.84
C GLN A 255 -0.84 -18.68 -15.55
N GLN A 256 0.47 -18.59 -15.28
CA GLN A 256 1.00 -17.82 -14.15
C GLN A 256 0.57 -16.35 -14.22
N ALA A 257 0.68 -15.72 -15.40
CA ALA A 257 0.27 -14.33 -15.59
C ALA A 257 -1.22 -14.11 -15.36
N ASP A 258 -2.08 -14.99 -15.90
CA ASP A 258 -3.53 -14.93 -15.69
C ASP A 258 -3.90 -15.11 -14.22
N TRP A 259 -3.25 -16.06 -13.54
CA TRP A 259 -3.55 -16.38 -12.14
C TRP A 259 -3.07 -15.30 -11.18
N LEU A 260 -1.88 -14.74 -11.42
CA LEU A 260 -1.38 -13.58 -10.67
C LEU A 260 -2.31 -12.37 -10.84
N ALA A 261 -2.70 -12.04 -12.08
CA ALA A 261 -3.60 -10.93 -12.33
C ALA A 261 -4.94 -11.05 -11.58
N ARG A 262 -5.55 -12.24 -11.61
CA ARG A 262 -6.80 -12.52 -10.87
C ARG A 262 -6.60 -12.42 -9.37
N SER A 263 -5.47 -12.91 -8.86
CA SER A 263 -5.15 -12.84 -7.43
C SER A 263 -4.99 -11.40 -6.96
N TRP A 264 -4.31 -10.54 -7.73
CA TRP A 264 -4.19 -9.11 -7.42
C TRP A 264 -5.55 -8.43 -7.30
N PHE A 265 -6.45 -8.67 -8.25
CA PHE A 265 -7.82 -8.16 -8.17
C PHE A 265 -8.58 -8.70 -6.96
N ILE A 266 -8.42 -9.99 -6.64
CA ILE A 266 -9.06 -10.60 -5.47
C ILE A 266 -8.54 -9.98 -4.17
N PHE A 267 -7.23 -9.77 -4.02
CA PHE A 267 -6.67 -9.11 -2.84
C PHE A 267 -7.20 -7.68 -2.67
N ASP A 268 -7.31 -6.92 -3.75
CA ASP A 268 -7.87 -5.56 -3.71
C ASP A 268 -9.38 -5.57 -3.41
N TYR A 269 -10.15 -6.52 -3.97
CA TYR A 269 -11.56 -6.77 -3.62
C TYR A 269 -11.72 -7.10 -2.12
N MET A 270 -10.80 -7.90 -1.58
CA MET A 270 -10.72 -8.21 -0.15
C MET A 270 -10.17 -7.06 0.70
N GLN A 271 -9.83 -5.93 0.07
CA GLN A 271 -9.27 -4.75 0.70
C GLN A 271 -7.97 -5.00 1.49
N VAL A 272 -7.19 -6.00 1.08
CA VAL A 272 -5.86 -6.26 1.65
C VAL A 272 -5.02 -4.98 1.49
N PRO A 273 -4.43 -4.42 2.56
CA PRO A 273 -3.75 -3.15 2.47
C PRO A 273 -2.57 -3.20 1.50
N PHE A 274 -1.73 -4.22 1.53
CA PHE A 274 -0.73 -4.40 0.46
C PHE A 274 -0.40 -5.88 0.25
N VAL A 275 0.15 -6.15 -0.94
CA VAL A 275 0.61 -7.46 -1.39
C VAL A 275 2.01 -7.32 -1.95
N ILE A 276 2.95 -8.12 -1.46
CA ILE A 276 4.29 -8.24 -2.02
C ILE A 276 4.36 -9.50 -2.87
N HIS A 277 4.76 -9.34 -4.13
CA HIS A 277 5.04 -10.45 -5.02
C HIS A 277 6.40 -11.06 -4.69
N TYR A 278 6.44 -12.38 -4.49
CA TYR A 278 7.68 -13.15 -4.31
C TYR A 278 8.18 -13.74 -5.63
N GLY A 279 9.49 -13.72 -5.84
CA GLY A 279 10.13 -14.11 -7.10
C GLY A 279 10.08 -12.97 -8.10
N PHE A 280 11.03 -12.04 -7.98
CA PHE A 280 11.15 -10.95 -8.93
C PHE A 280 11.98 -11.35 -10.15
N TRP A 281 13.16 -11.90 -9.90
CA TRP A 281 14.16 -12.34 -10.88
C TRP A 281 14.49 -13.82 -10.63
N ASP A 282 14.79 -14.58 -11.68
CA ASP A 282 15.17 -15.99 -11.56
C ASP A 282 16.41 -16.18 -10.69
N GLU A 283 16.20 -16.54 -9.43
CA GLU A 283 17.29 -16.69 -8.45
C GLU A 283 18.20 -17.87 -8.74
N TYR A 284 17.73 -18.91 -9.43
CA TYR A 284 18.48 -20.13 -9.67
C TYR A 284 18.51 -20.46 -11.16
N LEU A 285 19.66 -20.96 -11.63
CA LEU A 285 19.84 -21.39 -13.03
C LEU A 285 19.07 -22.67 -13.36
N ASP A 286 18.58 -23.40 -12.35
CA ASP A 286 17.65 -24.52 -12.50
C ASP A 286 16.18 -24.08 -12.34
N ASP A 287 15.25 -24.89 -12.87
CA ASP A 287 13.78 -24.65 -12.91
C ASP A 287 13.12 -24.39 -11.52
N ASN A 288 13.90 -24.33 -10.43
CA ASN A 288 13.45 -23.92 -9.11
C ASN A 288 13.16 -22.41 -9.00
N GLY A 289 13.54 -21.59 -9.99
CA GLY A 289 13.12 -20.18 -10.15
C GLY A 289 11.66 -19.99 -10.60
N GLY A 290 10.77 -20.94 -10.30
CA GLY A 290 9.42 -20.95 -10.86
C GLY A 290 8.55 -19.74 -10.52
N TYR A 291 8.84 -18.98 -9.47
CA TYR A 291 8.03 -17.82 -9.04
C TYR A 291 8.32 -16.52 -9.80
N SER A 292 9.42 -16.46 -10.54
CA SER A 292 9.93 -15.20 -11.09
C SER A 292 9.08 -14.62 -12.20
N ILE A 293 9.05 -13.29 -12.28
CA ILE A 293 8.40 -12.53 -13.36
C ILE A 293 9.42 -11.90 -14.33
N PHE A 294 10.72 -11.99 -14.04
CA PHE A 294 11.82 -11.73 -14.97
C PHE A 294 12.76 -12.94 -15.05
N ASP A 295 13.32 -13.17 -16.24
CA ASP A 295 14.35 -14.18 -16.44
C ASP A 295 15.75 -13.71 -16.00
N HIS A 296 16.73 -14.62 -16.06
CA HIS A 296 18.15 -14.34 -15.76
C HIS A 296 18.72 -13.15 -16.54
N ASP A 297 18.29 -12.97 -17.79
CA ASP A 297 18.72 -11.93 -18.71
C ASP A 297 17.90 -10.64 -18.57
N TRP A 298 16.95 -10.59 -17.62
CA TRP A 298 16.05 -9.48 -17.35
C TRP A 298 14.99 -9.24 -18.42
N ASN A 299 14.68 -10.26 -19.22
CA ASN A 299 13.51 -10.21 -20.07
C ASN A 299 12.25 -10.45 -19.22
N PRO A 300 11.20 -9.62 -19.38
CA PRO A 300 9.96 -9.80 -18.64
C PRO A 300 9.20 -11.02 -19.14
N TYR A 301 8.77 -11.87 -18.22
CA TYR A 301 7.75 -12.88 -18.49
C TYR A 301 6.37 -12.22 -18.67
N PRO A 302 5.36 -12.93 -19.22
CA PRO A 302 4.00 -12.40 -19.38
C PRO A 302 3.42 -11.80 -18.09
N ALA A 303 3.76 -12.36 -16.92
CA ALA A 303 3.33 -11.85 -15.62
C ALA A 303 3.84 -10.42 -15.33
N ALA A 304 5.12 -10.12 -15.62
CA ALA A 304 5.66 -8.77 -15.45
C ALA A 304 4.97 -7.75 -16.36
N ASN A 305 4.73 -8.12 -17.63
CA ASN A 305 4.01 -7.25 -18.56
C ASN A 305 2.56 -7.02 -18.13
N THR A 306 1.90 -8.07 -17.64
CA THR A 306 0.53 -8.00 -17.14
C THR A 306 0.43 -7.10 -15.91
N LEU A 307 1.38 -7.22 -14.98
CA LEU A 307 1.45 -6.33 -13.83
C LEU A 307 1.64 -4.88 -14.24
N LYS A 308 2.64 -4.61 -15.09
CA LYS A 308 2.92 -3.25 -15.60
C LYS A 308 1.69 -2.64 -16.25
N TYR A 309 0.98 -3.41 -17.06
CA TYR A 309 -0.26 -2.97 -17.69
C TYR A 309 -1.30 -2.56 -16.64
N TRP A 310 -1.59 -3.42 -15.65
CA TRP A 310 -2.63 -3.11 -14.66
C TRP A 310 -2.26 -2.00 -13.69
N LEU A 311 -1.00 -1.91 -13.26
CA LEU A 311 -0.52 -0.80 -12.43
C LEU A 311 -0.62 0.54 -13.17
N TYR A 312 -0.34 0.56 -14.48
CA TYR A 312 -0.50 1.74 -15.30
C TYR A 312 -1.99 2.06 -15.55
N GLU A 313 -2.75 1.07 -16.01
CA GLU A 313 -4.16 1.23 -16.38
C GLU A 313 -5.02 1.68 -15.21
N LEU A 314 -4.73 1.21 -13.99
CA LEU A 314 -5.47 1.54 -12.77
C LEU A 314 -4.74 2.55 -11.88
N LYS A 315 -3.79 3.30 -12.42
CA LYS A 315 -3.10 4.32 -11.65
C LYS A 315 -4.09 5.37 -11.12
N GLY A 316 -4.14 5.54 -9.79
CA GLY A 316 -5.07 6.45 -9.13
C GLY A 316 -6.51 5.95 -9.00
N TYR A 317 -6.82 4.75 -9.51
CA TYR A 317 -8.14 4.13 -9.36
C TYR A 317 -8.16 3.21 -8.14
N TYR A 318 -9.23 3.25 -7.36
CA TYR A 318 -9.44 2.30 -6.26
C TYR A 318 -10.66 1.43 -6.53
N PHE A 319 -10.69 0.24 -5.95
CA PHE A 319 -11.86 -0.64 -6.02
C PHE A 319 -13.08 0.01 -5.38
N ASN A 320 -14.20 0.03 -6.11
CA ASN A 320 -15.47 0.57 -5.64
C ASN A 320 -16.45 -0.54 -5.25
N GLN A 321 -16.76 -1.41 -6.21
CA GLN A 321 -17.77 -2.46 -6.02
C GLN A 321 -17.58 -3.61 -7.00
N ARG A 322 -18.27 -4.71 -6.71
CA ARG A 322 -18.43 -5.85 -7.61
C ARG A 322 -19.84 -5.87 -8.18
N PHE A 323 -19.97 -5.94 -9.50
CA PHE A 323 -21.26 -6.15 -10.15
C PHE A 323 -21.69 -7.62 -10.06
N SER A 324 -22.98 -7.85 -9.79
CA SER A 324 -23.58 -9.18 -9.91
C SER A 324 -23.90 -9.47 -11.38
N THR A 325 -23.52 -10.65 -11.85
CA THR A 325 -23.85 -11.15 -13.21
C THR A 325 -24.93 -12.24 -13.17
N GLY A 326 -25.35 -12.64 -11.97
CA GLY A 326 -26.19 -13.82 -11.75
C GLY A 326 -25.41 -15.13 -11.69
N ASN A 327 -24.10 -15.12 -11.95
CA ASN A 327 -23.20 -16.27 -11.79
C ASN A 327 -21.96 -15.88 -10.96
N ASP A 328 -22.20 -15.18 -9.85
CA ASP A 328 -21.18 -14.54 -9.01
C ASP A 328 -20.22 -15.54 -8.31
N SER A 329 -20.47 -16.85 -8.39
CA SER A 329 -19.49 -17.85 -7.95
C SER A 329 -18.34 -18.05 -8.92
N THR A 330 -18.52 -17.66 -10.20
CA THR A 330 -17.51 -17.89 -11.25
C THR A 330 -17.22 -16.66 -12.08
N ASP A 331 -18.14 -15.71 -12.19
CA ASP A 331 -17.94 -14.44 -12.90
C ASP A 331 -17.54 -13.33 -11.92
N PHE A 332 -16.45 -12.64 -12.23
CA PHE A 332 -15.91 -11.56 -11.42
C PHE A 332 -15.91 -10.30 -12.28
N VAL A 333 -16.67 -9.29 -11.84
CA VAL A 333 -16.79 -8.02 -12.55
C VAL A 333 -16.65 -6.90 -11.54
N PHE A 334 -15.52 -6.20 -11.60
CA PHE A 334 -15.14 -5.18 -10.62
C PHE A 334 -15.20 -3.80 -11.25
N GLU A 335 -15.66 -2.85 -10.46
CA GLU A 335 -15.62 -1.44 -10.78
C GLU A 335 -14.49 -0.77 -10.00
N TYR A 336 -13.74 0.04 -10.74
CA TYR A 336 -12.66 0.88 -10.27
C TYR A 336 -13.00 2.33 -10.56
N VAL A 337 -12.77 3.24 -9.62
CA VAL A 337 -13.14 4.65 -9.79
C VAL A 337 -12.00 5.60 -9.44
N SER A 338 -11.93 6.72 -10.16
CA SER A 338 -11.03 7.84 -9.92
C SER A 338 -11.75 9.14 -10.30
N GLY A 339 -12.12 9.94 -9.30
CA GLY A 339 -13.01 11.08 -9.52
C GLY A 339 -14.36 10.63 -10.10
N THR A 340 -14.70 11.14 -11.28
CA THR A 340 -15.91 10.78 -12.04
C THR A 340 -15.67 9.68 -13.08
N THR A 341 -14.43 9.20 -13.23
CA THR A 341 -14.07 8.19 -14.21
C THR A 341 -14.15 6.80 -13.60
N HIS A 342 -14.83 5.90 -14.30
CA HIS A 342 -15.08 4.52 -13.89
C HIS A 342 -14.46 3.56 -14.90
N LYS A 343 -13.90 2.45 -14.41
CA LYS A 343 -13.38 1.34 -15.21
C LYS A 343 -14.01 0.04 -14.73
N ILE A 344 -14.46 -0.76 -15.68
CA ILE A 344 -15.03 -2.09 -15.41
C ILE A 344 -14.04 -3.13 -15.90
N ILE A 345 -13.62 -4.02 -15.00
CA ILE A 345 -12.76 -5.16 -15.31
C ILE A 345 -13.55 -6.43 -15.07
N GLY A 346 -13.38 -7.44 -15.92
CA GLY A 346 -14.03 -8.72 -15.68
C GLY A 346 -13.26 -9.94 -16.16
N TRP A 347 -13.54 -11.07 -15.53
CA TRP A 347 -13.09 -12.41 -15.92
C TRP A 347 -14.07 -13.47 -15.40
N THR A 348 -13.87 -14.71 -15.83
CA THR A 348 -14.57 -15.89 -15.32
C THR A 348 -13.59 -17.00 -14.94
N SER A 349 -13.91 -17.78 -13.92
CA SER A 349 -13.19 -19.03 -13.60
C SER A 349 -13.67 -20.25 -14.41
N ASP A 350 -14.73 -20.09 -15.19
CA ASP A 350 -15.31 -21.10 -16.07
C ASP A 350 -14.98 -20.78 -17.55
N SER A 351 -15.63 -21.45 -18.50
CA SER A 351 -15.53 -21.15 -19.93
C SER A 351 -15.98 -19.71 -20.28
N SER A 352 -15.30 -19.13 -21.29
CA SER A 352 -15.61 -17.81 -21.81
C SER A 352 -17.08 -17.67 -22.20
N ARG A 353 -17.69 -16.55 -21.84
CA ARG A 353 -19.12 -16.28 -22.08
C ARG A 353 -19.43 -14.80 -22.15
N GLN A 354 -20.63 -14.50 -22.62
CA GLN A 354 -21.20 -13.16 -22.58
C GLN A 354 -21.87 -12.91 -21.24
N ILE A 355 -21.65 -11.72 -20.69
CA ILE A 355 -22.32 -11.20 -19.50
C ILE A 355 -22.97 -9.86 -19.82
N THR A 356 -23.97 -9.47 -19.03
CA THR A 356 -24.61 -8.15 -19.13
C THR A 356 -24.26 -7.31 -17.91
N VAL A 357 -23.69 -6.13 -18.13
CA VAL A 357 -23.36 -5.16 -17.07
C VAL A 357 -23.88 -3.80 -17.51
N ASN A 358 -24.71 -3.17 -16.67
CA ASN A 358 -25.35 -1.87 -16.97
C ASN A 358 -26.05 -1.83 -18.33
N GLY A 359 -26.69 -2.95 -18.73
CA GLY A 359 -27.40 -3.09 -20.01
C GLY A 359 -26.51 -3.35 -21.23
N ASN A 360 -25.18 -3.34 -21.08
CA ASN A 360 -24.22 -3.62 -22.15
C ASN A 360 -23.75 -5.08 -22.09
N GLN A 361 -23.46 -5.68 -23.24
CA GLN A 361 -22.95 -7.05 -23.35
C GLN A 361 -21.42 -7.04 -23.44
N TYR A 362 -20.77 -7.92 -22.68
CA TYR A 362 -19.32 -8.07 -22.66
C TYR A 362 -18.92 -9.53 -22.67
N THR A 363 -17.86 -9.86 -23.42
CA THR A 363 -17.23 -11.19 -23.34
C THR A 363 -16.22 -11.19 -22.22
N ILE A 364 -16.36 -12.11 -21.27
CA ILE A 364 -15.33 -12.40 -20.25
C ILE A 364 -14.68 -13.76 -20.54
N THR A 365 -13.41 -13.89 -20.18
CA THR A 365 -12.60 -15.10 -20.33
C THR A 365 -11.86 -15.38 -19.01
N ASN A 366 -10.97 -16.38 -18.99
CA ASN A 366 -10.13 -16.70 -17.84
C ASN A 366 -9.01 -15.69 -17.56
N THR A 367 -8.83 -14.72 -18.45
CA THR A 367 -7.88 -13.61 -18.34
C THR A 367 -8.68 -12.34 -17.98
N PRO A 368 -8.28 -11.56 -16.96
CA PRO A 368 -8.86 -10.26 -16.70
C PRO A 368 -8.79 -9.35 -17.93
N VAL A 369 -9.91 -8.69 -18.23
CA VAL A 369 -10.03 -7.76 -19.36
C VAL A 369 -10.70 -6.46 -18.91
N LEU A 370 -10.23 -5.33 -19.43
CA LEU A 370 -10.91 -4.04 -19.30
C LEU A 370 -12.15 -4.08 -20.22
N LEU A 371 -13.33 -4.15 -19.61
CA LEU A 371 -14.61 -4.23 -20.31
C LEU A 371 -15.09 -2.87 -20.79
N ASN A 372 -14.92 -1.84 -19.96
CA ASN A 372 -15.37 -0.49 -20.27
C ASN A 372 -14.62 0.57 -19.46
N THR A 373 -14.53 1.77 -20.03
CA THR A 373 -14.18 3.01 -19.32
C THR A 373 -15.27 4.02 -19.62
N PHE A 374 -15.85 4.64 -18.59
CA PHE A 374 -16.90 5.63 -18.76
C PHE A 374 -16.78 6.72 -17.71
N GLU A 375 -17.31 7.90 -18.02
CA GLU A 375 -17.51 8.97 -17.04
C GLU A 375 -18.93 8.83 -16.48
N GLU A 376 -19.08 8.82 -15.17
CA GLU A 376 -20.39 9.02 -14.58
C GLU A 376 -20.78 10.49 -14.80
N GLU A 377 -21.89 10.71 -15.51
CA GLU A 377 -22.46 12.05 -15.55
C GLU A 377 -22.81 12.44 -14.12
N VAL A 378 -22.12 13.48 -13.62
CA VAL A 378 -22.51 14.15 -12.38
C VAL A 378 -23.91 14.73 -12.62
N THR A 379 -24.91 13.91 -12.32
CA THR A 379 -26.31 14.29 -12.47
C THR A 379 -26.61 15.17 -11.28
N PHE A 380 -26.60 16.48 -11.54
CA PHE A 380 -27.15 17.46 -10.62
C PHE A 380 -28.64 17.17 -10.51
N ASN A 381 -29.01 16.35 -9.51
CA ASN A 381 -30.41 16.20 -9.13
C ASN A 381 -30.96 17.61 -8.98
N LYS A 382 -31.98 17.94 -9.77
CA LYS A 382 -32.66 19.23 -9.67
C LYS A 382 -33.10 19.35 -8.22
N ILE A 383 -32.45 20.25 -7.48
CA ILE A 383 -32.67 20.40 -6.05
C ILE A 383 -34.08 20.98 -5.91
N THR A 384 -35.05 20.10 -5.68
CA THR A 384 -36.47 20.50 -5.72
C THR A 384 -36.92 21.10 -4.39
N ASN A 385 -36.14 20.93 -3.33
CA ASN A 385 -36.35 21.60 -2.06
C ASN A 385 -35.04 21.81 -1.28
N ILE A 386 -35.11 22.71 -0.31
CA ILE A 386 -33.96 23.16 0.50
C ILE A 386 -33.34 22.07 1.39
N TYR A 387 -34.04 20.98 1.67
CA TYR A 387 -33.49 19.84 2.43
C TYR A 387 -32.62 18.95 1.55
N GLN A 388 -32.98 18.73 0.29
CA GLN A 388 -32.10 18.07 -0.68
C GLN A 388 -30.83 18.89 -0.93
N LEU A 389 -30.94 20.23 -0.94
CA LEU A 389 -29.75 21.10 -0.96
C LEU A 389 -28.87 20.82 0.23
N LYS A 390 -29.45 20.78 1.44
CA LYS A 390 -28.71 20.54 2.68
C LYS A 390 -28.03 19.18 2.69
N ASP A 391 -28.69 18.11 2.23
CA ASP A 391 -28.13 16.75 2.25
C ASP A 391 -27.00 16.61 1.22
N THR A 392 -27.20 17.06 -0.02
CA THR A 392 -26.13 17.12 -1.03
C THR A 392 -24.99 18.04 -0.59
N PHE A 393 -25.29 19.14 0.10
CA PHE A 393 -24.27 20.06 0.61
C PHE A 393 -23.52 19.45 1.81
N ASN A 394 -24.15 18.60 2.63
CA ASN A 394 -23.47 17.88 3.71
C ASN A 394 -22.53 16.79 3.17
N GLU A 395 -22.96 16.02 2.17
CA GLU A 395 -22.10 15.02 1.50
C GLU A 395 -20.90 15.67 0.78
N ASN A 396 -21.13 16.84 0.17
CA ASN A 396 -20.05 17.61 -0.44
C ASN A 396 -19.27 18.49 0.56
N ILE A 397 -19.78 18.69 1.78
CA ILE A 397 -19.06 19.40 2.84
C ILE A 397 -17.89 18.57 3.31
N ASP A 398 -17.97 17.25 3.36
CA ASP A 398 -16.82 16.42 3.73
C ASP A 398 -15.72 16.53 2.67
N ILE A 399 -16.09 16.55 1.38
CA ILE A 399 -15.16 16.78 0.26
C ILE A 399 -14.60 18.21 0.33
N ALA A 400 -15.46 19.21 0.54
CA ALA A 400 -15.04 20.60 0.66
C ALA A 400 -14.20 20.84 1.92
N SER A 401 -14.47 20.15 3.03
CA SER A 401 -13.66 20.21 4.26
C SER A 401 -12.34 19.50 4.08
N GLN A 402 -12.27 18.38 3.35
CA GLN A 402 -11.01 17.73 3.00
C GLN A 402 -10.16 18.63 2.10
N VAL A 403 -10.76 19.25 1.09
CA VAL A 403 -10.10 20.22 0.22
C VAL A 403 -9.68 21.47 1.01
N LEU A 404 -10.54 22.00 1.89
CA LEU A 404 -10.21 23.16 2.72
C LEU A 404 -9.20 22.86 3.82
N ASN A 405 -9.15 21.63 4.34
CA ASN A 405 -8.12 21.19 5.28
C ASN A 405 -6.78 21.02 4.55
N SER A 406 -6.76 20.44 3.34
CA SER A 406 -5.57 20.39 2.48
C SER A 406 -5.05 21.80 2.19
N ILE A 407 -5.93 22.69 1.71
CA ILE A 407 -5.59 24.10 1.48
C ILE A 407 -5.14 24.76 2.79
N GLY A 408 -5.75 24.43 3.93
CA GLY A 408 -5.39 24.96 5.24
C GLY A 408 -4.00 24.53 5.71
N GLU A 409 -3.64 23.26 5.52
CA GLU A 409 -2.32 22.71 5.82
C GLU A 409 -1.27 23.31 4.88
N ASP A 410 -1.54 23.36 3.57
CA ASP A 410 -0.69 24.01 2.58
C ASP A 410 -0.55 25.52 2.83
N PHE A 411 -1.60 26.17 3.36
CA PHE A 411 -1.58 27.59 3.72
C PHE A 411 -0.82 27.84 5.03
N ILE A 412 -0.86 26.92 6.00
CA ILE A 412 -0.04 26.98 7.22
C ILE A 412 1.44 26.81 6.84
N ASP A 413 1.74 25.90 5.92
CA ASP A 413 3.09 25.72 5.38
C ASP A 413 3.53 26.95 4.58
N PHE A 414 2.64 27.56 3.80
CA PHE A 414 2.88 28.84 3.14
C PHE A 414 3.13 29.99 4.13
N ILE A 415 2.38 30.08 5.24
CA ILE A 415 2.60 31.07 6.30
C ILE A 415 3.94 30.81 7.00
N SER A 416 4.28 29.54 7.26
CA SER A 416 5.56 29.13 7.85
C SER A 416 6.73 29.52 6.94
N LEU A 417 6.60 29.26 5.63
CA LEU A 417 7.51 29.68 4.57
C LEU A 417 7.62 31.21 4.51
N TYR A 418 6.49 31.93 4.60
CA TYR A 418 6.40 33.39 4.65
C TYR A 418 7.16 33.99 5.85
N THR A 419 7.06 33.39 7.04
CA THR A 419 7.87 33.80 8.21
C THR A 419 9.37 33.59 8.02
N ASN A 420 9.76 32.56 7.26
CA ASN A 420 11.17 32.26 6.99
C ASN A 420 11.76 33.12 5.86
N ILE A 421 10.95 33.54 4.87
CA ILE A 421 11.37 34.37 3.74
C ILE A 421 11.70 35.82 4.14
N GLN A 422 11.21 36.32 5.28
CA GLN A 422 11.61 37.63 5.81
C GLN A 422 13.12 37.78 6.10
N LYS A 423 13.89 36.68 6.04
CA LYS A 423 15.34 36.65 6.29
C LYS A 423 16.19 36.79 5.01
N ILE A 424 15.60 36.91 3.83
CA ILE A 424 16.33 36.89 2.54
C ILE A 424 16.33 38.28 1.87
N SER A 425 17.51 38.78 1.48
CA SER A 425 17.75 40.16 0.98
C SER A 425 17.26 40.41 -0.46
N SER A 426 17.15 41.70 -0.81
CA SER A 426 16.12 42.30 -1.67
C SER A 426 16.45 42.59 -3.15
N GLU A 427 17.33 41.84 -3.83
CA GLU A 427 17.91 42.35 -5.09
C GLU A 427 17.40 41.81 -6.44
N SER A 428 16.41 40.91 -6.53
CA SER A 428 15.88 40.58 -7.87
C SER A 428 14.50 39.93 -7.90
N ILE A 429 13.42 40.72 -8.08
CA ILE A 429 12.17 40.25 -8.73
C ILE A 429 11.51 41.41 -9.49
N GLY A 430 11.02 41.13 -10.70
CA GLY A 430 10.31 42.09 -11.54
C GLY A 430 8.86 42.35 -11.12
N ASN A 431 8.39 43.59 -11.32
CA ASN A 431 7.05 44.07 -10.95
C ASN A 431 5.88 43.20 -11.45
N SER A 432 6.06 42.43 -12.53
CA SER A 432 5.01 41.55 -13.09
C SER A 432 4.65 40.42 -12.13
N PHE A 433 5.63 39.78 -11.50
CA PHE A 433 5.40 38.67 -10.58
C PHE A 433 4.76 39.15 -9.27
N ARG A 434 5.22 40.30 -8.75
CA ARG A 434 4.61 40.96 -7.59
C ARG A 434 3.13 41.23 -7.81
N ASN A 435 2.75 41.72 -8.99
CA ASN A 435 1.35 42.01 -9.30
C ASN A 435 0.52 40.73 -9.42
N GLN A 436 1.04 39.65 -10.00
CA GLN A 436 0.36 38.35 -10.05
C GLN A 436 0.12 37.78 -8.66
N LEU A 437 1.12 37.83 -7.78
CA LEU A 437 0.98 37.36 -6.39
C LEU A 437 -0.07 38.17 -5.62
N ILE A 438 -0.11 39.50 -5.80
CA ILE A 438 -1.14 40.36 -5.19
C ILE A 438 -2.54 39.97 -5.69
N ILE A 439 -2.69 39.70 -6.99
CA ILE A 439 -3.97 39.29 -7.57
C ILE A 439 -4.39 37.94 -6.97
N SER A 440 -3.50 36.94 -6.95
CA SER A 440 -3.80 35.62 -6.39
C SER A 440 -4.18 35.69 -4.91
N LEU A 441 -3.43 36.42 -4.08
CA LEU A 441 -3.76 36.60 -2.66
C LEU A 441 -5.11 37.32 -2.45
N THR A 442 -5.43 38.27 -3.32
CA THR A 442 -6.72 38.98 -3.27
C THR A 442 -7.89 38.04 -3.62
N GLU A 443 -7.72 37.15 -4.61
CA GLU A 443 -8.73 36.17 -4.97
C GLU A 443 -8.89 35.08 -3.90
N ILE A 444 -7.80 34.59 -3.29
CA ILE A 444 -7.85 33.69 -2.12
C ILE A 444 -8.67 34.33 -1.00
N GLN A 445 -8.36 35.59 -0.66
CA GLN A 445 -9.07 36.32 0.40
C GLN A 445 -10.57 36.44 0.11
N LYS A 446 -10.95 36.75 -1.14
CA LYS A 446 -12.36 36.81 -1.56
C LYS A 446 -13.05 35.45 -1.44
N THR A 447 -12.36 34.37 -1.78
CA THR A 447 -12.91 33.01 -1.69
C THR A 447 -13.13 32.61 -0.23
N ILE A 448 -12.15 32.83 0.65
CA ILE A 448 -12.29 32.58 2.10
C ILE A 448 -13.45 33.39 2.70
N ILE A 449 -13.59 34.67 2.34
CA ILE A 449 -14.72 35.50 2.77
C ILE A 449 -16.05 34.95 2.26
N SER A 450 -16.10 34.51 1.00
CA SER A 450 -17.32 33.94 0.39
C SER A 450 -17.72 32.63 1.08
N LEU A 451 -16.77 31.76 1.39
CA LEU A 451 -16.99 30.53 2.13
C LEU A 451 -17.43 30.79 3.58
N SER A 452 -16.81 31.78 4.26
CA SER A 452 -17.21 32.21 5.60
C SER A 452 -18.63 32.80 5.64
N ASN A 453 -19.02 33.53 4.60
CA ASN A 453 -20.39 34.07 4.48
C ASN A 453 -21.38 32.95 4.17
N LEU A 454 -21.01 32.00 3.32
CA LEU A 454 -21.84 30.84 2.98
C LEU A 454 -22.08 29.96 4.21
N SER A 455 -21.03 29.67 5.01
CA SER A 455 -21.14 28.89 6.25
C SER A 455 -22.07 29.56 7.27
N LYS A 456 -21.98 30.90 7.42
CA LYS A 456 -22.91 31.70 8.22
C LYS A 456 -24.35 31.63 7.70
N MET A 457 -24.55 31.70 6.39
CA MET A 457 -25.89 31.64 5.78
C MET A 457 -26.59 30.29 6.01
N ILE A 458 -25.83 29.20 6.07
CA ILE A 458 -26.37 27.84 6.26
C ILE A 458 -26.38 27.38 7.73
N GLY A 459 -26.06 28.29 8.67
CA GLY A 459 -26.16 28.03 10.11
C GLY A 459 -25.03 27.18 10.69
N ILE A 460 -23.89 27.10 10.00
CA ILE A 460 -22.65 26.53 10.55
C ILE A 460 -21.95 27.64 11.34
N THR A 461 -22.37 27.79 12.58
CA THR A 461 -21.71 28.62 13.61
C THR A 461 -21.32 27.62 14.70
N ASP A 462 -20.04 27.28 14.88
CA ASP A 462 -19.13 28.14 15.64
C ASP A 462 -17.60 27.89 15.43
N ASP A 463 -17.14 26.90 14.66
CA ASP A 463 -15.69 26.55 14.65
C ASP A 463 -14.82 27.18 13.55
N LEU A 464 -15.40 27.75 12.50
CA LEU A 464 -14.63 28.54 11.50
C LEU A 464 -14.39 30.00 11.95
N GLY A 465 -14.86 30.37 13.13
CA GLY A 465 -15.01 31.76 13.60
C GLY A 465 -13.73 32.50 14.00
N ASN A 466 -12.56 31.86 13.99
CA ASN A 466 -11.31 32.47 14.47
C ASN A 466 -10.18 32.58 13.43
N PHE A 467 -10.48 32.53 12.14
CA PHE A 467 -9.52 33.00 11.14
C PHE A 467 -9.43 34.53 11.20
N TYR A 468 -8.47 35.03 11.98
CA TYR A 468 -8.07 36.43 11.95
C TYR A 468 -7.40 36.72 10.61
N VAL A 469 -8.15 37.30 9.67
CA VAL A 469 -7.61 37.83 8.41
C VAL A 469 -7.23 39.29 8.66
N PRO A 470 -5.93 39.66 8.65
CA PRO A 470 -5.54 41.06 8.84
C PRO A 470 -6.12 41.92 7.71
N GLU A 471 -6.68 43.09 8.05
CA GLU A 471 -7.26 44.02 7.05
C GLU A 471 -6.25 44.49 5.99
N LYS A 472 -4.94 44.34 6.25
CA LYS A 472 -3.84 44.57 5.30
C LYS A 472 -2.66 43.64 5.58
N ILE A 473 -2.36 42.74 4.65
CA ILE A 473 -1.07 42.03 4.63
C ILE A 473 -0.03 42.97 4.01
N ALA A 474 0.91 43.48 4.82
CA ALA A 474 2.04 44.26 4.32
C ALA A 474 3.08 43.31 3.70
N MET A 475 3.32 43.45 2.39
CA MET A 475 4.23 42.56 1.64
C MET A 475 5.69 43.03 1.73
N PRO A 476 6.66 42.18 2.13
CA PRO A 476 8.09 42.46 1.98
C PRO A 476 8.54 42.32 0.51
N ASN A 477 9.67 42.97 0.16
CA ASN A 477 10.16 43.12 -1.21
C ASN A 477 10.99 41.94 -1.76
N SER A 478 10.99 40.75 -1.13
CA SER A 478 11.81 39.62 -1.56
C SER A 478 11.07 38.30 -1.43
N LEU A 479 10.79 37.64 -2.56
CA LEU A 479 10.16 36.32 -2.59
C LEU A 479 10.55 35.56 -3.88
N MET A 480 11.22 34.42 -3.76
CA MET A 480 11.34 33.43 -4.84
C MET A 480 10.52 32.19 -4.45
N ILE A 481 9.78 31.63 -5.41
CA ILE A 481 9.01 30.39 -5.26
C ILE A 481 9.40 29.44 -6.40
N ASP A 482 9.40 28.14 -6.11
CA ASP A 482 9.65 27.04 -7.04
C ASP A 482 8.48 26.84 -8.03
N ASN A 483 8.77 26.40 -9.26
CA ASN A 483 7.78 26.26 -10.33
C ASN A 483 6.75 25.15 -10.05
N ASP A 484 7.16 24.09 -9.34
CA ASP A 484 6.29 22.95 -9.03
C ASP A 484 5.16 23.35 -8.06
N PHE A 485 5.45 24.28 -7.13
CA PHE A 485 4.44 24.84 -6.24
C PHE A 485 3.40 25.67 -7.00
N MET A 486 3.81 26.41 -8.04
CA MET A 486 2.88 27.20 -8.86
C MET A 486 1.97 26.33 -9.72
N GLU A 487 2.43 25.14 -10.13
CA GLU A 487 1.61 24.19 -10.89
C GLU A 487 0.53 23.56 -9.99
N THR A 488 0.89 23.12 -8.78
CA THR A 488 -0.07 22.61 -7.79
C THR A 488 -1.09 23.68 -7.41
N LEU A 489 -0.63 24.89 -7.09
CA LEU A 489 -1.51 26.01 -6.70
C LEU A 489 -2.48 26.38 -7.84
N ASN A 490 -2.04 26.34 -9.10
CA ASN A 490 -2.91 26.60 -10.26
C ASN A 490 -3.94 25.49 -10.47
N ASN A 491 -3.56 24.22 -10.30
CA ASN A 491 -4.49 23.08 -10.40
C ASN A 491 -5.55 23.12 -9.29
N ASP A 492 -5.16 23.52 -8.08
CA ASP A 492 -6.09 23.71 -6.97
C ASP A 492 -7.01 24.91 -7.19
N PHE A 493 -6.50 26.01 -7.78
CA PHE A 493 -7.34 27.15 -8.17
C PHE A 493 -8.30 26.84 -9.30
N ASP A 494 -7.91 26.04 -10.29
CA ASP A 494 -8.81 25.61 -11.36
C ASP A 494 -9.91 24.71 -10.81
N SER A 495 -9.58 23.83 -9.87
CA SER A 495 -10.54 22.98 -9.16
C SER A 495 -11.50 23.83 -8.30
N LEU A 496 -10.99 24.82 -7.57
CA LEU A 496 -11.79 25.74 -6.76
C LEU A 496 -12.65 26.68 -7.63
N ALA A 497 -12.15 27.14 -8.77
CA ALA A 497 -12.90 27.95 -9.72
C ALA A 497 -14.04 27.15 -10.37
N GLN A 498 -13.82 25.85 -10.61
CA GLN A 498 -14.88 24.93 -11.05
C GLN A 498 -15.97 24.78 -9.98
N VAL A 499 -15.59 24.63 -8.71
CA VAL A 499 -16.53 24.57 -7.57
C VAL A 499 -17.29 25.89 -7.37
N ILE A 500 -16.63 27.05 -7.50
CA ILE A 500 -17.29 28.37 -7.39
C ILE A 500 -18.25 28.62 -8.57
N ASN A 501 -17.85 28.23 -9.78
CA ASN A 501 -18.73 28.31 -10.95
C ASN A 501 -19.91 27.34 -10.84
N PHE A 502 -19.72 26.19 -10.19
CA PHE A 502 -20.77 25.25 -9.82
C PHE A 502 -21.78 25.90 -8.86
N ILE A 503 -21.32 26.56 -7.80
CA ILE A 503 -22.19 27.28 -6.84
C ILE A 503 -22.95 28.44 -7.52
N LYS A 504 -22.29 29.24 -8.37
CA LYS A 504 -22.92 30.39 -9.05
C LYS A 504 -23.98 30.00 -10.08
N LYS A 505 -23.91 28.80 -10.65
CA LYS A 505 -24.90 28.30 -11.63
C LYS A 505 -26.12 27.63 -10.97
N GLY A 506 -26.03 27.30 -9.68
CA GLY A 506 -27.08 26.63 -8.90
C GLY A 506 -27.95 27.54 -8.02
N VAL A 507 -27.64 28.84 -7.96
CA VAL A 507 -28.45 29.92 -7.35
C VAL A 507 -29.08 30.74 -8.46
#